data_AF-A0A7Y5NGQ5-F1
#
_entry.id   AF-A0A7Y5NGQ5-F1
#
_cell.length_a   1.000
_cell.length_b   1.000
_cell.length_c   1.000
_cell.angle_alpha   90.00
_cell.angle_beta   90.00
_cell.angle_gamma   90.00
#
_symmetry.space_group_name_H-M   'P 1'
#
loop_
_entity.id
_entity.type
_entity.pdbx_description
1 polymer ?
#
loop_
_entity_poly.entity_id
_entity_poly.type
_entity_poly.pdbx_seq_one_letter_code
_entity_poly.pdbx_strand_id
1 'polypeptide(L)'
;QSFSLSASADLAAERTGESAKYLANYETGAEEGLYHVEVLVHDKQGHFLGKAESAFFVEPSQAELANADLQAPVLQRLAEITNGRYFHVNDANALPDAIKVARSSFSKLTEHDLWDAPILFFAIALLLGLEWFIRRTKGLS
;
A
#
# COMPACT_ATOMS: atom_id res chain seq x y z
N GLN A 1 17.36 14.65 -8.26
CA GLN A 1 16.64 15.89 -7.90
C GLN A 1 16.66 15.97 -6.38
N SER A 2 16.99 17.12 -5.80
CA SER A 2 17.06 17.27 -4.34
C SER A 2 15.69 17.66 -3.80
N PHE A 3 15.05 16.78 -3.03
CA PHE A 3 13.80 17.07 -2.37
C PHE A 3 14.10 17.61 -0.97
N SER A 4 13.86 18.91 -0.76
CA SER A 4 13.92 19.54 0.55
C SER A 4 12.57 19.39 1.23
N LEU A 5 12.50 18.64 2.32
CA LEU A 5 11.27 18.42 3.07
C LEU A 5 11.30 19.25 4.36
N SER A 6 10.36 20.18 4.48
CA SER A 6 10.06 20.86 5.74
C SER A 6 8.81 20.23 6.36
N ALA A 7 8.99 19.50 7.47
CA ALA A 7 7.88 18.97 8.26
C ALA A 7 7.82 19.75 9.58
N SER A 8 6.74 20.48 9.81
CA SER A 8 6.41 21.05 11.12
C SER A 8 5.50 20.07 11.87
N ALA A 9 6.04 19.40 12.89
CA ALA A 9 5.23 18.56 13.79
C ALA A 9 4.99 19.32 15.09
N ASP A 10 3.74 19.38 15.56
CA ASP A 10 3.42 19.84 16.91
C ASP A 10 3.94 18.79 17.91
N LEU A 11 4.93 19.21 18.71
CA LEU A 11 5.79 18.30 19.47
C LEU A 11 5.08 17.83 20.75
N ALA A 12 4.73 16.55 20.84
CA ALA A 12 4.43 15.90 22.11
C ALA A 12 5.76 15.50 22.79
N ALA A 13 6.22 16.31 23.74
CA ALA A 13 7.49 16.09 24.43
C ALA A 13 7.36 15.06 25.57
N GLU A 14 8.04 13.92 25.46
CA GLU A 14 8.27 13.04 26.60
C GLU A 14 9.56 13.49 27.32
N ARG A 15 9.39 14.19 28.45
CA ARG A 15 10.53 14.74 29.20
C ARG A 15 11.26 13.65 29.98
N THR A 16 12.46 13.32 29.54
CA THR A 16 13.42 12.52 30.33
C THR A 16 14.56 13.44 30.78
N GLY A 17 14.40 14.12 31.92
CA GLY A 17 15.44 15.00 32.49
C GLY A 17 15.71 16.30 31.72
N GLU A 18 16.96 16.52 31.28
CA GLU A 18 17.47 17.75 30.63
C GLU A 18 17.46 17.71 29.08
N SER A 19 17.09 16.59 28.46
CA SER A 19 17.11 16.44 26.99
C SER A 19 15.77 15.93 26.48
N ALA A 20 15.13 16.70 25.59
CA ALA A 20 13.95 16.25 24.87
C ALA A 20 14.38 15.48 23.63
N LYS A 21 13.83 14.27 23.45
CA LYS A 21 13.96 13.51 22.20
C LYS A 21 12.72 13.74 21.36
N TYR A 22 12.93 14.03 20.08
CA TYR A 22 11.85 14.21 19.12
C TYR A 22 11.93 13.10 18.08
N LEU A 23 10.81 12.43 17.83
CA LEU A 23 10.68 11.39 16.82
C LEU A 23 9.68 11.87 15.77
N ALA A 24 10.07 11.80 14.51
CA ALA A 24 9.21 12.03 13.36
C ALA A 24 9.30 10.81 12.46
N ASN A 25 8.14 10.27 12.07
CA ASN A 25 8.06 9.21 11.09
C ASN A 25 7.67 9.83 9.75
N TYR A 26 8.37 9.45 8.70
CA TYR A 26 8.09 9.89 7.35
C TYR A 26 8.12 8.69 6.41
N GLU A 27 7.10 8.57 5.57
CA GLU A 27 7.06 7.58 4.50
C GLU A 27 7.73 8.20 3.28
N THR A 28 8.92 7.72 2.95
CA THR A 28 9.54 8.02 1.67
C THR A 28 8.66 7.38 0.60
N GLY A 29 8.05 8.19 -0.26
CA GLY A 29 7.28 7.68 -1.40
C GLY A 29 8.11 6.77 -2.30
N ALA A 30 7.51 6.24 -3.37
CA ALA A 30 8.15 5.30 -4.30
C ALA A 30 9.29 5.90 -5.16
N GLU A 31 9.79 7.10 -4.83
CA GLU A 31 10.84 7.76 -5.59
C GLU A 31 12.22 7.44 -5.02
N GLU A 32 13.11 6.99 -5.90
CA GLU A 32 14.49 6.67 -5.56
C GLU A 32 15.35 7.94 -5.59
N GLY A 33 16.30 8.06 -4.65
CA GLY A 33 17.23 9.19 -4.65
C GLY A 33 17.75 9.62 -3.29
N LEU A 34 18.51 10.71 -3.30
CA LEU A 34 19.07 11.32 -2.10
C LEU A 34 18.05 12.25 -1.45
N TYR A 35 17.69 11.94 -0.21
CA TYR A 35 16.82 12.74 0.63
C TYR A 35 17.65 13.53 1.61
N HIS A 36 17.41 14.84 1.67
CA HIS A 36 17.99 15.72 2.68
C HIS A 36 16.92 16.06 3.72
N VAL A 37 17.23 15.78 4.98
CA VAL A 37 16.37 16.07 6.12
C VAL A 37 16.94 17.25 6.86
N GLU A 38 16.10 18.27 7.01
CA GLU A 38 16.40 19.47 7.78
C GLU A 38 15.41 19.58 8.93
N VAL A 39 15.92 19.60 10.16
CA VAL A 39 15.14 19.77 11.37
C VAL A 39 15.44 21.15 11.94
N LEU A 40 14.43 22.01 11.96
CA LEU A 40 14.48 23.35 12.55
C LEU A 40 13.70 23.36 13.85
N VAL A 41 14.34 23.78 14.94
CA VAL A 41 13.72 23.90 16.25
C VAL A 41 13.43 25.37 16.51
N HIS A 42 12.18 25.68 16.83
CA HIS A 42 11.74 27.01 17.24
C HIS A 42 11.11 26.96 18.64
N ASP A 43 11.27 28.02 19.43
CA ASP A 43 10.55 28.21 20.69
C ASP A 43 9.07 28.55 20.43
N LYS A 44 8.23 28.48 21.46
CA LYS A 44 6.81 28.88 21.43
C LYS A 44 6.58 30.32 20.95
N GLN A 45 7.61 31.16 21.04
CA GLN A 45 7.60 32.55 20.55
C GLN A 45 8.12 32.69 19.12
N GLY A 46 8.43 31.58 18.43
CA GLY A 46 8.95 31.55 17.06
C GLY A 46 10.47 31.75 16.94
N HIS A 47 11.18 32.01 18.04
CA HIS A 47 12.63 32.16 18.03
C HIS A 47 13.33 30.87 17.65
N PHE A 48 14.24 30.93 16.68
CA PHE A 48 15.04 29.80 16.25
C PHE A 48 16.01 29.37 17.37
N LEU A 49 15.93 28.08 17.73
CA LEU A 49 16.73 27.46 18.79
C LEU A 49 17.86 26.59 18.25
N GLY A 50 17.74 26.09 17.02
CA GLY A 50 18.79 25.26 16.42
C GLY A 50 18.34 24.51 15.16
N LYS A 51 19.33 24.02 14.42
CA LYS A 51 19.16 23.26 13.18
C LYS A 51 19.97 21.96 13.26
N ALA A 52 19.40 20.88 12.75
CA ALA A 52 20.12 19.65 12.45
C ALA A 52 19.84 19.24 11.00
N GLU A 53 20.86 18.73 10.33
CA GLU A 53 20.76 18.24 8.95
C GLU A 53 21.29 16.80 8.88
N SER A 54 20.64 15.97 8.08
CA SER A 54 21.09 14.62 7.77
C SER A 54 20.62 14.24 6.38
N ALA A 55 21.41 13.44 5.66
CA ALA A 55 21.01 12.91 4.36
C ALA A 55 20.96 11.39 4.40
N PHE A 56 20.03 10.80 3.65
CA PHE A 56 19.95 9.36 3.44
C PHE A 56 19.57 9.06 1.99
N PHE A 57 20.00 7.91 1.49
CA PHE A 57 19.76 7.48 0.12
C PHE A 57 18.68 6.39 0.10
N VAL A 58 17.66 6.57 -0.75
CA VAL A 58 16.58 5.61 -0.94
C VAL A 58 16.81 4.91 -2.27
N GLU A 59 16.95 3.60 -2.21
CA GLU A 59 17.09 2.70 -3.36
C GLU A 59 16.09 1.56 -3.23
N PRO A 60 15.72 0.95 -4.37
CA PRO A 60 14.86 -0.23 -4.35
C PRO A 60 15.62 -1.35 -3.66
N SER A 61 14.93 -2.04 -2.75
CA SER A 61 15.54 -3.15 -2.01
C SER A 61 15.89 -4.27 -2.96
N GLN A 62 17.19 -4.51 -3.16
CA GLN A 62 17.71 -5.70 -3.84
C GLN A 62 17.94 -6.87 -2.87
N ALA A 63 17.50 -6.76 -1.62
CA ALA A 63 17.74 -7.78 -0.59
C ALA A 63 17.19 -9.16 -0.99
N GLU A 64 16.06 -9.18 -1.71
CA GLU A 64 15.44 -10.40 -2.26
C GLU A 64 16.28 -11.04 -3.37
N LEU A 65 17.02 -10.24 -4.16
CA LEU A 65 17.91 -10.71 -5.23
C LEU A 65 19.30 -11.08 -4.70
N ALA A 66 19.74 -10.47 -3.60
CA ALA A 66 21.05 -10.68 -3.00
C ALA A 66 21.17 -12.06 -2.31
N ASN A 67 20.06 -12.61 -1.83
CA ASN A 67 20.01 -13.94 -1.22
C ASN A 67 19.31 -14.94 -2.16
N ALA A 68 19.99 -15.29 -3.25
CA ALA A 68 19.48 -16.26 -4.23
C ALA A 68 19.54 -17.73 -3.74
N ASP A 69 19.96 -17.99 -2.50
CA ASP A 69 20.02 -19.32 -1.94
C ASP A 69 18.64 -19.85 -1.53
N LEU A 70 18.46 -21.16 -1.66
CA LEU A 70 17.23 -21.85 -1.27
C LEU A 70 17.02 -21.76 0.25
N GLN A 71 16.07 -20.93 0.69
CA GLN A 71 15.67 -20.82 2.09
C GLN A 71 14.66 -21.92 2.47
N ALA A 72 15.09 -23.19 2.41
CA ALA A 72 14.24 -24.35 2.69
C ALA A 72 13.48 -24.27 4.04
N PRO A 73 14.09 -23.80 5.16
CA PRO A 73 13.37 -23.67 6.43
C PRO A 73 12.23 -22.65 6.40
N VAL A 74 12.36 -21.59 5.61
CA VAL A 74 11.32 -20.56 5.44
C VAL A 74 10.18 -21.12 4.61
N LEU A 75 10.50 -21.78 3.50
CA LEU A 75 9.51 -22.41 2.62
C LEU A 75 8.73 -23.52 3.33
N GLN A 76 9.39 -24.31 4.18
CA GLN A 76 8.74 -25.34 4.98
C GLN A 76 7.78 -24.74 6.02
N ARG A 77 8.20 -23.70 6.76
CA ARG A 77 7.30 -23.00 7.69
C ARG A 77 6.11 -22.36 6.97
N LEU A 78 6.33 -21.78 5.80
CA LEU A 78 5.25 -21.21 5.01
C LEU A 78 4.24 -22.29 4.58
N ALA A 79 4.73 -23.47 4.16
CA ALA A 79 3.88 -24.61 3.86
C ALA A 79 3.08 -25.07 5.09
N GLU A 80 3.68 -25.12 6.27
CA GLU A 80 2.98 -25.46 7.53
C GLU A 80 1.87 -24.47 7.86
N ILE A 81 2.14 -23.16 7.77
CA ILE A 81 1.18 -22.09 8.09
C ILE A 81 0.02 -22.07 7.08
N THR A 82 0.33 -22.28 5.80
CA THR A 82 -0.67 -22.27 4.71
C THR A 82 -1.39 -23.62 4.58
N ASN A 83 -1.03 -24.60 5.43
CA ASN A 83 -1.49 -25.99 5.33
C ASN A 83 -1.22 -26.61 3.93
N GLY A 84 -0.17 -26.11 3.27
CA GLY A 84 0.37 -26.59 2.00
C GLY A 84 1.44 -27.67 2.17
N ARG A 85 2.19 -27.95 1.10
CA ARG A 85 3.28 -28.95 1.11
C ARG A 85 4.53 -28.37 0.45
N TYR A 86 5.67 -28.52 1.12
CA TYR A 86 6.98 -28.20 0.58
C TYR A 86 7.46 -29.32 -0.37
N PHE A 87 8.03 -28.94 -1.50
CA PHE A 87 8.66 -29.86 -2.46
C PHE A 87 10.09 -29.39 -2.73
N HIS A 88 11.06 -30.30 -2.59
CA HIS A 88 12.43 -30.03 -3.00
C HIS A 88 12.56 -30.16 -4.53
N VAL A 89 13.57 -29.50 -5.14
CA VAL A 89 13.76 -29.54 -6.61
C VAL A 89 13.92 -30.96 -7.15
N ASN A 90 14.53 -31.85 -6.36
CA ASN A 90 14.70 -33.27 -6.72
C ASN A 90 13.38 -34.04 -6.75
N ASP A 91 12.37 -33.58 -6.01
CA ASP A 91 11.05 -34.19 -5.90
C ASP A 91 10.01 -33.48 -6.79
N ALA A 92 10.45 -32.54 -7.64
CA ALA A 92 9.58 -31.77 -8.53
C ALA A 92 8.73 -32.64 -9.47
N ASN A 93 9.21 -33.86 -9.76
CA ASN A 93 8.47 -34.83 -10.58
C ASN A 93 7.19 -35.34 -9.91
N ALA A 94 7.07 -35.27 -8.59
CA ALA A 94 5.86 -35.65 -7.84
C ALA A 94 4.83 -34.51 -7.73
N LEU A 95 5.18 -33.31 -8.20
CA LEU A 95 4.33 -32.13 -8.13
C LEU A 95 3.03 -32.27 -8.95
N PRO A 96 3.04 -32.80 -10.19
CA PRO A 96 1.82 -32.99 -10.97
C PRO A 96 0.78 -33.89 -10.29
N ASP A 97 1.23 -34.93 -9.58
CA ASP A 97 0.35 -35.86 -8.87
C ASP A 97 -0.20 -35.26 -7.57
N ALA A 98 0.57 -34.38 -6.92
CA ALA A 98 0.18 -33.68 -5.71
C ALA A 98 -0.77 -32.51 -5.97
N ILE A 99 -0.64 -31.86 -7.14
CA ILE A 99 -1.61 -30.90 -7.65
C ILE A 99 -2.79 -31.71 -8.20
N LYS A 100 -3.62 -32.24 -7.29
CA LYS A 100 -5.01 -32.51 -7.68
C LYS A 100 -5.54 -31.20 -8.24
N VAL A 101 -6.30 -31.26 -9.33
CA VAL A 101 -7.13 -30.16 -9.82
C VAL A 101 -8.22 -29.89 -8.78
N ALA A 102 -7.81 -29.48 -7.58
CA ALA A 102 -8.63 -28.67 -6.73
C ALA A 102 -8.87 -27.44 -7.60
N ARG A 103 -10.13 -27.22 -7.92
CA ARG A 103 -10.64 -25.89 -8.24
C ARG A 103 -10.28 -25.03 -7.03
N SER A 104 -9.02 -24.62 -6.91
CA SER A 104 -8.60 -23.81 -5.78
C SER A 104 -9.45 -22.57 -5.92
N SER A 105 -10.18 -22.26 -4.85
CA SER A 105 -10.73 -20.93 -4.66
C SER A 105 -9.55 -19.98 -4.54
N PHE A 106 -8.86 -19.71 -5.64
CA PHE A 106 -8.31 -18.39 -5.82
C PHE A 106 -9.51 -17.48 -5.68
N SER A 107 -9.52 -16.69 -4.61
CA SER A 107 -10.32 -15.48 -4.56
C SER A 107 -9.76 -14.57 -5.64
N LYS A 108 -10.13 -14.86 -6.90
CA LYS A 108 -9.91 -13.96 -8.00
C LYS A 108 -10.72 -12.74 -7.60
N LEU A 109 -10.03 -11.64 -7.27
CA LEU A 109 -10.65 -10.34 -7.20
C LEU A 109 -11.15 -10.06 -8.62
N THR A 110 -12.35 -10.55 -8.89
CA THR A 110 -13.03 -10.29 -10.15
C THR A 110 -13.69 -8.97 -9.91
N GLU A 111 -12.96 -7.92 -10.22
CA GLU A 111 -13.55 -6.59 -10.39
C GLU A 111 -14.57 -6.73 -11.51
N HIS A 112 -15.84 -6.76 -11.11
CA HIS A 112 -16.93 -6.72 -12.06
C HIS A 112 -17.29 -5.25 -12.19
N ASP A 113 -16.91 -4.65 -13.32
CA ASP A 113 -17.32 -3.30 -13.60
C ASP A 113 -18.84 -3.25 -13.59
N LEU A 114 -19.42 -2.40 -12.74
CA LEU A 114 -20.88 -2.21 -12.72
C LEU A 114 -21.41 -1.74 -14.09
N TRP A 115 -20.52 -1.22 -14.94
CA TRP A 115 -20.77 -0.80 -16.32
C TRP A 115 -20.96 -1.97 -17.30
N ASP A 116 -20.43 -3.16 -17.00
CA ASP A 116 -20.60 -4.35 -17.86
C ASP A 116 -21.99 -5.00 -17.72
N ALA A 117 -22.82 -4.49 -16.80
CA ALA A 117 -24.17 -4.99 -16.59
C ALA A 117 -25.19 -4.22 -17.46
N PRO A 118 -25.77 -4.82 -18.53
CA PRO A 118 -26.78 -4.16 -19.37
C PRO A 118 -28.04 -3.74 -18.60
N ILE A 119 -28.28 -4.32 -17.42
CA ILE A 119 -29.35 -3.93 -16.50
C ILE A 119 -29.24 -2.46 -16.06
N LEU A 120 -28.03 -1.92 -15.87
CA LEU A 120 -27.82 -0.56 -15.40
C LEU A 120 -28.25 0.45 -16.48
N PHE A 121 -27.97 0.15 -17.75
CA PHE A 121 -28.44 0.93 -18.88
C PHE A 121 -29.97 0.98 -18.93
N PHE A 122 -30.65 -0.17 -18.81
CA PHE A 122 -32.11 -0.21 -18.78
C PHE A 122 -32.70 0.53 -17.58
N ALA A 123 -32.08 0.43 -16.40
CA ALA A 123 -32.51 1.16 -15.21
C ALA A 123 -32.45 2.69 -15.43
N ILE A 124 -31.34 3.19 -15.98
CA ILE A 124 -31.18 4.62 -16.31
C ILE A 124 -32.19 5.05 -17.38
N ALA A 125 -32.31 4.29 -18.46
CA ALA A 125 -33.24 4.58 -19.55
C ALA A 125 -34.70 4.59 -19.08
N LEU A 126 -35.07 3.68 -18.17
CA LEU A 126 -36.40 3.60 -17.59
C LEU A 126 -36.66 4.76 -16.62
N LEU A 127 -35.66 5.18 -15.85
CA LEU A 127 -35.79 6.31 -14.92
C LEU A 127 -35.94 7.63 -15.69
N LEU A 128 -35.16 7.85 -16.75
CA LEU A 128 -35.32 8.98 -17.66
C LEU A 128 -36.65 8.90 -18.43
N GLY A 129 -37.04 7.71 -18.87
CA GLY A 129 -38.31 7.48 -19.57
C GLY A 129 -39.52 7.74 -18.69
N LEU A 130 -39.47 7.30 -17.43
CA LEU A 130 -40.49 7.60 -16.41
C LEU A 130 -40.53 9.08 -16.09
N GLU A 131 -39.39 9.73 -15.90
CA GLU A 131 -39.32 11.17 -15.68
C GLU A 131 -39.97 11.94 -16.84
N TRP A 132 -39.60 11.60 -18.08
CA TRP A 132 -40.19 12.18 -19.28
C TRP A 132 -41.69 11.90 -19.35
N PHE A 133 -42.13 10.68 -19.04
CA PHE A 133 -43.54 10.29 -19.08
C PHE A 133 -44.35 11.02 -18.00
N ILE A 134 -43.82 11.16 -16.79
CA ILE A 134 -44.41 11.96 -15.70
C ILE A 134 -44.50 13.43 -16.12
N ARG A 135 -43.44 13.98 -16.74
CA ARG A 135 -43.43 15.36 -17.25
C ARG A 135 -44.47 15.55 -18.35
N ARG A 136 -44.60 14.58 -19.26
CA ARG A 136 -45.57 14.65 -20.36
C ARG A 136 -47.02 14.47 -19.90
N THR A 137 -47.28 13.63 -18.91
CA THR A 137 -48.62 13.37 -18.40
C THR A 137 -49.13 14.44 -17.44
N LYS A 138 -48.25 15.09 -16.68
CA LYS A 138 -48.62 16.17 -15.74
C LYS A 138 -48.72 17.56 -16.38
N GLY A 139 -48.47 17.70 -17.68
CA GLY A 139 -48.80 18.91 -18.43
C GLY A 139 -48.13 20.20 -17.92
N LEU A 140 -46.96 20.11 -17.28
CA LEU A 140 -46.14 21.29 -16.99
C LEU A 140 -45.27 21.58 -18.22
N SER A 141 -45.92 22.04 -19.29
CA SER A 141 -45.32 22.87 -20.32
C SER A 141 -45.80 24.30 -20.13
#